data_AF-A0A9W9YPP9-F1
#
_entry.id   AF-A0A9W9YPP9-F1
#
_cell.length_a   1.000
_cell.length_b   1.000
_cell.length_c   1.000
_cell.angle_alpha   90.00
_cell.angle_beta   90.00
_cell.angle_gamma   90.00
#
_symmetry.space_group_name_H-M   'P 1'
#
loop_
_entity.id
_entity.type
_entity.pdbx_description
1 polymer ?
#
loop_
_entity_poly.entity_id
_entity_poly.type
_entity_poly.pdbx_seq_one_letter_code
_entity_poly.pdbx_strand_id
1 'polypeptide(L)'
;MFRDAQEVAVLGSGLMGTCIAGELAYHGLRVKVYDRSSQALERANNVLEEHKEQLRREEMMITRNFVGTVTFTEDLENAVRSASFIFEAVFEDLNVKQNLFESVSRICRQGTIISSNTIQLDVSKIASKAGSPERCIGIRFLYPVYGIPEVEITLARQTSQDSIQKVRQLLEGMSKTLFFRSGNTPLVLSHAQVEARKRAHRDRLRALLQDGHAPHVQVPSLGHGGVDLPLGHQVDNAANVASVHHPQQAEGPQTECVVCMDSARDSLLVPCHHLCVCSTCADTLKDNQGLCPVCRQNIASVILVYQP
;
A
#
# COMPACT_ATOMS: atom_id res chain seq x y z
N MET A 1 -5.19 -16.44 10.17
CA MET A 1 -3.95 -16.51 10.98
C MET A 1 -2.87 -17.17 10.14
N PHE A 2 -1.70 -16.53 10.01
CA PHE A 2 -0.54 -17.09 9.30
C PHE A 2 -0.09 -18.37 10.03
N ARG A 3 -0.04 -19.51 9.32
CA ARG A 3 0.21 -20.85 9.91
C ARG A 3 1.67 -21.06 10.35
N ASP A 4 2.58 -20.22 9.87
CA ASP A 4 3.93 -20.03 10.40
C ASP A 4 4.17 -18.52 10.46
N ALA A 5 4.68 -18.00 11.59
CA ALA A 5 4.90 -16.57 11.74
C ALA A 5 5.98 -16.11 10.74
N GLN A 6 5.54 -15.37 9.73
CA GLN A 6 6.36 -14.95 8.61
C GLN A 6 7.27 -13.78 9.03
N GLU A 7 8.56 -13.87 8.67
CA GLU A 7 9.53 -12.82 8.97
C GLU A 7 9.51 -11.72 7.92
N VAL A 8 9.49 -10.48 8.40
CA VAL A 8 9.48 -9.26 7.59
C VAL A 8 10.48 -8.25 8.15
N ALA A 9 11.04 -7.43 7.27
CA ALA A 9 11.94 -6.35 7.66
C ALA A 9 11.28 -4.99 7.39
N VAL A 10 11.52 -4.03 8.27
CA VAL A 10 11.16 -2.62 8.07
C VAL A 10 12.45 -1.81 8.11
N LEU A 11 12.76 -1.09 7.03
CA LEU A 11 13.99 -0.32 6.89
C LEU A 11 13.67 1.16 7.11
N GLY A 12 14.17 1.73 8.20
CA GLY A 12 13.83 3.05 8.72
C GLY A 12 12.95 2.95 9.96
N SER A 13 13.36 3.62 11.03
CA SER A 13 12.66 3.66 12.32
C SER A 13 11.96 4.99 12.60
N GLY A 14 11.76 5.83 11.57
CA GLY A 14 10.97 7.06 11.67
C GLY A 14 9.49 6.79 11.90
N LEU A 15 8.65 7.83 11.75
CA LEU A 15 7.20 7.76 11.99
C LEU A 15 6.54 6.61 11.22
N MET A 16 6.68 6.58 9.89
CA MET A 16 6.03 5.57 9.05
C MET A 16 6.61 4.17 9.32
N GLY A 17 7.93 4.03 9.43
CA GLY A 17 8.55 2.74 9.71
C GLY A 17 8.08 2.14 11.04
N THR A 18 7.98 2.94 12.09
CA THR A 18 7.46 2.51 13.39
C THR A 18 6.00 2.08 13.31
N CYS A 19 5.15 2.86 12.64
CA CYS A 19 3.74 2.50 12.44
C CYS A 19 3.56 1.22 11.62
N ILE A 20 4.34 1.06 10.53
CA ILE A 20 4.31 -0.14 9.69
C ILE A 20 4.79 -1.36 10.48
N ALA A 21 5.86 -1.23 11.27
CA ALA A 21 6.37 -2.31 12.11
C ALA A 21 5.33 -2.78 13.13
N GLY A 22 4.66 -1.85 13.80
CA GLY A 22 3.60 -2.19 14.75
C GLY A 22 2.37 -2.78 14.07
N GLU A 23 1.97 -2.30 12.89
CA GLU A 23 0.87 -2.88 12.10
C GLU A 23 1.14 -4.33 11.72
N LEU A 24 2.33 -4.62 11.21
CA LEU A 24 2.76 -5.97 10.84
C LEU A 24 2.79 -6.90 12.07
N ALA A 25 3.31 -6.42 13.20
CA ALA A 25 3.35 -7.17 14.45
C ALA A 25 1.95 -7.38 15.05
N TYR A 26 1.05 -6.40 14.92
CA TYR A 26 -0.34 -6.53 15.33
C TYR A 26 -1.02 -7.71 14.63
N HIS A 27 -0.72 -7.92 13.34
CA HIS A 27 -1.19 -9.06 12.55
C HIS A 27 -0.40 -10.37 12.74
N GLY A 28 0.51 -10.43 13.71
CA GLY A 28 1.20 -11.68 14.08
C GLY A 28 2.53 -11.94 13.36
N LEU A 29 3.07 -10.96 12.62
CA LEU A 29 4.33 -11.12 11.91
C LEU A 29 5.54 -10.89 12.83
N ARG A 30 6.66 -11.57 12.53
CA ARG A 30 7.96 -11.29 13.18
C ARG A 30 8.67 -10.18 12.42
N VAL A 31 8.80 -9.02 13.05
CA VAL A 31 9.32 -7.80 12.42
C VAL A 31 10.73 -7.50 12.92
N LYS A 32 11.66 -7.31 11.97
CA LYS A 32 12.98 -6.73 12.25
C LYS A 32 13.02 -5.29 11.74
N VAL A 33 13.13 -4.33 12.64
CA VAL A 33 13.28 -2.91 12.31
C VAL A 33 14.76 -2.58 12.24
N TYR A 34 15.18 -2.03 11.11
CA TYR A 34 16.54 -1.57 10.89
C TYR A 34 16.61 -0.05 10.84
N ASP A 35 17.61 0.50 11.50
CA ASP A 35 18.03 1.89 11.37
C ASP A 35 19.52 2.00 11.71
N ARG A 36 20.21 3.02 11.20
CA ARG A 36 21.64 3.24 11.47
C ARG A 36 21.88 3.88 12.84
N SER A 37 20.83 4.38 13.49
CA SER A 37 20.92 5.09 14.76
C SER A 37 20.27 4.27 15.87
N SER A 38 21.09 3.74 16.79
CA SER A 38 20.62 3.15 18.05
C SER A 38 19.62 4.03 18.81
N GLN A 39 19.84 5.35 18.86
CA GLN A 39 18.90 6.29 19.48
C GLN A 39 17.56 6.35 18.75
N ALA A 40 17.54 6.24 17.41
CA ALA A 40 16.30 6.19 16.65
C ALA A 40 15.53 4.88 16.91
N LEU A 41 16.25 3.76 17.01
CA LEU A 41 15.67 2.46 17.37
C LEU A 41 15.05 2.47 18.77
N GLU A 42 15.74 3.05 19.76
CA GLU A 42 15.22 3.18 21.12
C GLU A 42 13.94 4.03 21.16
N ARG A 43 13.94 5.18 20.46
CA ARG A 43 12.74 6.02 20.31
C ARG A 43 11.59 5.26 19.66
N ALA A 44 11.86 4.53 18.57
CA ALA A 44 10.86 3.74 17.88
C ALA A 44 10.25 2.66 18.78
N ASN A 45 11.07 2.02 19.62
CA ASN A 45 10.58 1.05 20.60
C ASN A 45 9.62 1.70 21.62
N ASN A 46 9.97 2.86 22.16
CA ASN A 46 9.10 3.58 23.10
C ASN A 46 7.78 4.01 22.44
N VAL A 47 7.84 4.53 21.21
CA VAL A 47 6.66 4.91 20.42
C VAL A 47 5.77 3.70 20.10
N LEU A 48 6.33 2.51 19.87
CA LEU A 48 5.52 1.30 19.70
C LEU A 48 4.73 0.94 20.97
N GLU A 49 5.31 1.11 22.16
CA GLU A 49 4.59 0.88 23.41
C GLU A 49 3.46 1.90 23.60
N GLU A 50 3.70 3.17 23.26
CA GLU A 50 2.67 4.21 23.25
C GLU A 50 1.54 3.90 22.26
N HIS A 51 1.88 3.41 21.06
CA HIS A 51 0.88 2.97 20.07
C HIS A 51 0.01 1.85 20.62
N LYS A 52 0.57 0.83 21.28
CA LYS A 52 -0.23 -0.24 21.90
C LYS A 52 -1.24 0.36 22.88
N GLU A 53 -0.82 1.30 23.72
CA GLU A 53 -1.70 1.92 24.70
C GLU A 53 -2.76 2.82 24.06
N GLN A 54 -2.42 3.53 22.99
CA GLN A 54 -3.39 4.29 22.20
C GLN A 54 -4.43 3.37 21.56
N LEU A 55 -4.01 2.27 20.92
CA LEU A 55 -4.92 1.32 20.27
C LEU A 55 -5.88 0.66 21.28
N ARG A 56 -5.42 0.40 22.52
CA ARG A 56 -6.32 -0.06 23.59
C ARG A 56 -7.37 0.98 23.94
N ARG A 57 -6.95 2.23 24.15
CA ARG A 57 -7.88 3.34 24.47
C ARG A 57 -8.87 3.62 23.34
N GLU A 58 -8.46 3.42 22.09
CA GLU A 58 -9.31 3.61 20.92
C GLU A 58 -10.17 2.38 20.58
N GLU A 59 -10.11 1.30 21.36
CA GLU A 59 -10.81 0.02 21.10
C GLU A 59 -10.46 -0.59 19.72
N MET A 60 -9.23 -0.38 19.26
CA MET A 60 -8.71 -0.90 17.99
C MET A 60 -7.76 -2.10 18.18
N MET A 61 -7.71 -2.67 19.38
CA MET A 61 -6.98 -3.91 19.66
C MET A 61 -7.92 -5.09 19.87
N ILE A 62 -7.79 -6.12 19.03
CA ILE A 62 -8.46 -7.42 19.21
C ILE A 62 -7.81 -8.21 20.35
N THR A 63 -6.48 -8.11 20.49
CA THR A 63 -5.68 -8.85 21.48
C THR A 63 -5.09 -7.91 22.53
N ARG A 64 -4.70 -8.41 23.71
CA ARG A 64 -4.12 -7.55 24.77
C ARG A 64 -2.78 -6.92 24.39
N ASN A 65 -2.02 -7.60 23.53
CA ASN A 65 -0.72 -7.18 23.00
C ASN A 65 -0.64 -7.52 21.51
N PHE A 66 0.35 -6.98 20.81
CA PHE A 66 0.71 -7.47 19.48
C PHE A 66 1.00 -8.97 19.54
N VAL A 67 0.45 -9.71 18.58
CA VAL A 67 0.63 -11.17 18.51
C VAL A 67 2.03 -11.49 17.99
N GLY A 68 2.57 -10.64 17.12
CA GLY A 68 3.91 -10.72 16.58
C GLY A 68 4.95 -10.07 17.48
N THR A 69 6.21 -10.23 17.10
CA THR A 69 7.37 -9.68 17.82
C THR A 69 8.04 -8.61 16.98
N VAL A 70 8.43 -7.51 17.61
CA VAL A 70 9.29 -6.49 16.98
C VAL A 70 10.67 -6.54 17.62
N THR A 71 11.70 -6.61 16.78
CA THR A 71 13.11 -6.56 17.18
C THR A 71 13.80 -5.46 16.42
N PHE A 72 14.81 -4.84 17.02
CA PHE A 72 15.52 -3.69 16.48
C PHE A 72 16.99 -4.04 16.25
N THR A 73 17.57 -3.58 15.15
CA THR A 73 18.96 -3.89 14.80
C THR A 73 19.60 -2.76 13.98
N GLU A 74 20.88 -2.49 14.23
CA GLU A 74 21.73 -1.61 13.41
C GLU A 74 22.41 -2.37 12.26
N ASP A 75 22.27 -3.70 12.24
CA ASP A 75 22.80 -4.57 11.19
C ASP A 75 21.73 -4.79 10.10
N LEU A 76 21.95 -4.18 8.94
CA LEU A 76 21.09 -4.30 7.76
C LEU A 76 20.99 -5.76 7.28
N GLU A 77 22.09 -6.49 7.31
CA GLU A 77 22.14 -7.86 6.84
C GLU A 77 21.31 -8.77 7.73
N ASN A 78 21.46 -8.65 9.05
CA ASN A 78 20.62 -9.35 10.02
C ASN A 78 19.13 -9.05 9.80
N ALA A 79 18.79 -7.79 9.52
CA ALA A 79 17.41 -7.38 9.29
C ALA A 79 16.77 -8.08 8.08
N VAL A 80 17.49 -8.20 6.96
CA VAL A 80 16.89 -8.59 5.67
C VAL A 80 17.13 -10.04 5.26
N ARG A 81 18.14 -10.72 5.81
CA ARG A 81 18.60 -12.05 5.35
C ARG A 81 17.50 -13.12 5.37
N SER A 82 16.68 -13.17 6.42
CA SER A 82 15.57 -14.11 6.58
C SER A 82 14.20 -13.55 6.15
N ALA A 83 14.13 -12.26 5.82
CA ALA A 83 12.88 -11.57 5.55
C ALA A 83 12.25 -12.03 4.24
N SER A 84 10.94 -12.29 4.30
CA SER A 84 10.09 -12.60 3.15
C SER A 84 9.57 -11.35 2.43
N PHE A 85 9.37 -10.28 3.20
CA PHE A 85 8.99 -8.96 2.74
C PHE A 85 9.86 -7.93 3.42
N ILE A 86 10.22 -6.90 2.68
CA ILE A 86 11.00 -5.77 3.14
C ILE A 86 10.18 -4.52 2.85
N PHE A 87 9.92 -3.72 3.87
CA PHE A 87 9.19 -2.47 3.81
C PHE A 87 10.16 -1.32 4.04
N GLU A 88 10.54 -0.63 2.97
CA GLU A 88 11.41 0.55 3.05
C GLU A 88 10.59 1.79 3.38
N ALA A 89 10.97 2.48 4.47
CA ALA A 89 10.40 3.72 4.96
C ALA A 89 11.51 4.67 5.47
N VAL A 90 12.60 4.78 4.71
CA VAL A 90 13.69 5.75 4.93
C VAL A 90 13.37 7.09 4.27
N PHE A 91 14.29 8.05 4.42
CA PHE A 91 14.17 9.40 3.85
C PHE A 91 13.79 9.38 2.36
N GLU A 92 12.98 10.37 1.97
CA GLU A 92 12.46 10.53 0.61
C GLU A 92 13.52 11.12 -0.33
N ASP A 93 14.63 10.40 -0.50
CA ASP A 93 15.71 10.71 -1.42
C ASP A 93 15.96 9.53 -2.37
N LEU A 94 16.00 9.82 -3.68
CA LEU A 94 16.13 8.78 -4.70
C LEU A 94 17.44 8.01 -4.59
N ASN A 95 18.56 8.68 -4.32
CA ASN A 95 19.87 8.04 -4.24
C ASN A 95 19.95 7.14 -3.02
N VAL A 96 19.44 7.60 -1.87
CA VAL A 96 19.36 6.82 -0.63
C VAL A 96 18.56 5.54 -0.87
N LYS A 97 17.36 5.65 -1.46
CA LYS A 97 16.51 4.48 -1.73
C LYS A 97 17.12 3.53 -2.76
N GLN A 98 17.69 4.05 -3.85
CA GLN A 98 18.37 3.23 -4.86
C GLN A 98 19.54 2.43 -4.28
N ASN A 99 20.41 3.07 -3.52
CA ASN A 99 21.57 2.42 -2.91
C ASN A 99 21.13 1.37 -1.87
N LEU A 100 20.03 1.64 -1.14
CA LEU A 100 19.45 0.68 -0.21
C LEU A 100 18.85 -0.53 -0.95
N PHE A 101 18.06 -0.30 -2.01
CA PHE A 101 17.48 -1.37 -2.83
C PHE A 101 18.57 -2.24 -3.48
N GLU A 102 19.63 -1.64 -4.01
CA GLU A 102 20.80 -2.35 -4.54
C GLU A 102 21.41 -3.26 -3.46
N SER A 103 21.73 -2.70 -2.29
CA SER A 103 22.35 -3.44 -1.17
C SER A 103 21.46 -4.58 -0.68
N VAL A 104 20.20 -4.28 -0.42
CA VAL A 104 19.22 -5.25 0.08
C VAL A 104 18.97 -6.37 -0.93
N SER A 105 18.90 -6.06 -2.22
CA SER A 105 18.68 -7.07 -3.27
C SER A 105 19.79 -8.11 -3.34
N ARG A 106 21.02 -7.78 -2.92
CA ARG A 106 22.16 -8.71 -2.83
C ARG A 106 22.12 -9.60 -1.59
N ILE A 107 21.58 -9.09 -0.48
CA ILE A 107 21.63 -9.74 0.83
C ILE A 107 20.40 -10.61 1.09
N CYS A 108 19.22 -10.14 0.70
CA CYS A 108 17.97 -10.85 0.93
C CYS A 108 17.91 -12.15 0.13
N ARG A 109 17.14 -13.12 0.63
CA ARG A 109 16.93 -14.39 -0.06
C ARG A 109 16.23 -14.20 -1.41
N GLN A 110 16.40 -15.19 -2.30
CA GLN A 110 15.62 -15.24 -3.53
C GLN A 110 14.12 -15.26 -3.21
N GLY A 111 13.34 -14.56 -4.04
CA GLY A 111 11.89 -14.48 -3.91
C GLY A 111 11.36 -13.52 -2.82
N THR A 112 12.22 -12.83 -2.06
CA THR A 112 11.80 -11.77 -1.13
C THR A 112 11.21 -10.57 -1.88
N ILE A 113 10.09 -10.04 -1.40
CA ILE A 113 9.52 -8.80 -1.96
C ILE A 113 10.22 -7.60 -1.33
N ILE A 114 10.65 -6.64 -2.16
CA ILE A 114 11.29 -5.40 -1.70
C ILE A 114 10.35 -4.26 -2.03
N SER A 115 9.82 -3.60 -1.00
CA SER A 115 8.83 -2.56 -1.18
C SER A 115 9.30 -1.19 -0.70
N SER A 116 8.77 -0.13 -1.31
CA SER A 116 8.97 1.25 -0.86
C SER A 116 7.65 1.87 -0.44
N ASN A 117 7.65 2.55 0.71
CA ASN A 117 6.56 3.41 1.18
C ASN A 117 6.66 4.85 0.61
N THR A 118 7.37 5.02 -0.50
CA THR A 118 7.50 6.30 -1.23
C THR A 118 6.13 6.93 -1.51
N ILE A 119 6.06 8.26 -1.37
CA ILE A 119 4.85 9.03 -1.70
C ILE A 119 4.95 9.63 -3.11
N GLN A 120 6.12 10.12 -3.49
CA GLN A 120 6.32 10.91 -4.72
C GLN A 120 7.28 10.28 -5.72
N LEU A 121 8.25 9.49 -5.27
CA LEU A 121 9.28 8.94 -6.15
C LEU A 121 8.73 7.78 -7.00
N ASP A 122 9.17 7.73 -8.25
CA ASP A 122 8.88 6.64 -9.18
C ASP A 122 9.55 5.34 -8.72
N VAL A 123 8.74 4.33 -8.43
CA VAL A 123 9.20 3.00 -7.97
C VAL A 123 10.12 2.34 -8.99
N SER A 124 9.91 2.56 -10.29
CA SER A 124 10.80 2.06 -11.34
C SER A 124 12.20 2.69 -11.26
N LYS A 125 12.28 3.98 -10.89
CA LYS A 125 13.56 4.65 -10.67
C LYS A 125 14.23 4.18 -9.39
N ILE A 126 13.47 3.97 -8.31
CA ILE A 126 13.99 3.39 -7.05
C ILE A 126 14.57 1.99 -7.30
N ALA A 127 13.84 1.14 -8.03
CA ALA A 127 14.24 -0.23 -8.32
C ALA A 127 15.34 -0.37 -9.38
N SER A 128 15.74 0.72 -10.06
CA SER A 128 16.65 0.67 -11.21
C SER A 128 18.03 0.05 -10.93
N LYS A 129 18.51 0.10 -9.69
CA LYS A 129 19.79 -0.51 -9.26
C LYS A 129 19.62 -1.84 -8.53
N ALA A 130 18.38 -2.30 -8.32
CA ALA A 130 18.14 -3.59 -7.68
C ALA A 130 18.56 -4.73 -8.60
N GLY A 131 19.18 -5.77 -8.03
CA GLY A 131 19.57 -6.97 -8.80
C GLY A 131 18.40 -7.82 -9.28
N SER A 132 17.21 -7.64 -8.71
CA SER A 132 15.96 -8.36 -9.06
C SER A 132 14.77 -7.39 -9.08
N PRO A 133 14.72 -6.46 -10.04
CA PRO A 133 13.70 -5.40 -10.06
C PRO A 133 12.27 -5.95 -10.23
N GLU A 134 12.11 -7.18 -10.69
CA GLU A 134 10.82 -7.87 -10.82
C GLU A 134 10.15 -8.22 -9.48
N ARG A 135 10.90 -8.13 -8.38
CA ARG A 135 10.42 -8.30 -7.00
C ARG A 135 10.23 -6.97 -6.26
N CYS A 136 10.46 -5.85 -6.96
CA CYS A 136 10.31 -4.51 -6.40
C CYS A 136 8.90 -3.96 -6.67
N ILE A 137 8.32 -3.30 -5.67
CA ILE A 137 6.94 -2.78 -5.74
C ILE A 137 6.75 -1.62 -4.76
N GLY A 138 5.88 -0.65 -5.05
CA GLY A 138 5.45 0.36 -4.09
C GLY A 138 4.33 -0.21 -3.22
N ILE A 139 4.50 -0.18 -1.90
CA ILE A 139 3.47 -0.51 -0.92
C ILE A 139 3.43 0.64 0.08
N ARG A 140 2.48 1.55 -0.11
CA ARG A 140 2.36 2.76 0.69
C ARG A 140 1.19 2.64 1.64
N PHE A 141 1.50 2.54 2.93
CA PHE A 141 0.51 2.63 3.99
C PHE A 141 0.10 4.09 4.15
N LEU A 142 -1.21 4.34 4.22
CA LEU A 142 -1.75 5.67 4.49
C LEU A 142 -1.66 5.99 5.99
N TYR A 143 -1.43 7.24 6.33
CA TYR A 143 -1.44 7.69 7.71
C TYR A 143 -2.86 8.11 8.15
N PRO A 144 -3.34 7.71 9.33
CA PRO A 144 -2.69 6.86 10.35
C PRO A 144 -2.81 5.35 10.07
N VAL A 145 -1.68 4.63 10.08
CA VAL A 145 -1.56 3.24 9.57
C VAL A 145 -2.57 2.24 10.16
N TYR A 146 -2.78 2.27 11.48
CA TYR A 146 -3.71 1.36 12.16
C TYR A 146 -5.18 1.66 11.87
N GLY A 147 -5.49 2.91 11.57
CA GLY A 147 -6.86 3.37 11.36
C GLY A 147 -7.32 3.30 9.91
N ILE A 148 -6.37 3.18 8.97
CA ILE A 148 -6.64 3.20 7.54
C ILE A 148 -6.44 1.78 6.97
N PRO A 149 -7.52 1.09 6.54
CA PRO A 149 -7.42 -0.24 5.97
C PRO A 149 -6.82 -0.24 4.55
N GLU A 150 -6.88 0.90 3.85
CA GLU A 150 -6.39 1.00 2.49
C GLU A 150 -4.86 1.13 2.41
N VAL A 151 -4.27 0.37 1.48
CA VAL A 151 -2.85 0.37 1.16
C VAL A 151 -2.69 0.62 -0.33
N GLU A 152 -1.93 1.66 -0.67
CA GLU A 152 -1.67 2.03 -2.06
C GLU A 152 -0.57 1.15 -2.66
N ILE A 153 -0.86 0.58 -3.83
CA ILE A 153 0.06 -0.22 -4.62
C ILE A 153 0.51 0.58 -5.84
N THR A 154 1.82 0.65 -6.04
CA THR A 154 2.43 1.24 -7.25
C THR A 154 3.36 0.21 -7.89
N LEU A 155 3.11 -0.13 -9.14
CA LEU A 155 3.94 -1.11 -9.86
C LEU A 155 5.18 -0.43 -10.45
N ALA A 156 6.34 -1.05 -10.30
CA ALA A 156 7.48 -0.75 -11.16
C ALA A 156 7.26 -1.39 -12.52
N ARG A 157 7.91 -0.86 -13.55
CA ARG A 157 7.82 -1.40 -14.92
C ARG A 157 8.15 -2.89 -15.00
N GLN A 158 9.05 -3.37 -14.14
CA GLN A 158 9.51 -4.75 -14.12
C GLN A 158 8.72 -5.66 -13.15
N THR A 159 7.85 -5.10 -12.30
CA THR A 159 7.18 -5.88 -11.24
C THR A 159 6.44 -7.09 -11.82
N SER A 160 6.79 -8.27 -11.33
CA SER A 160 6.22 -9.54 -11.79
C SER A 160 4.82 -9.79 -11.22
N GLN A 161 4.00 -10.55 -11.96
CA GLN A 161 2.68 -11.00 -11.49
C GLN A 161 2.78 -11.84 -10.20
N ASP A 162 3.80 -12.68 -10.07
CA ASP A 162 4.08 -13.44 -8.84
C ASP A 162 4.26 -12.51 -7.62
N SER A 163 4.97 -11.41 -7.82
CA SER A 163 5.19 -10.42 -6.75
C SER A 163 3.89 -9.72 -6.35
N ILE A 164 3.04 -9.37 -7.31
CA ILE A 164 1.70 -8.80 -7.06
C ILE A 164 0.85 -9.79 -6.26
N GLN A 165 0.85 -11.07 -6.63
CA GLN A 165 0.07 -12.10 -5.92
C GLN A 165 0.54 -12.30 -4.48
N LYS A 166 1.86 -12.33 -4.24
CA LYS A 166 2.42 -12.42 -2.88
C LYS A 166 2.01 -11.22 -2.02
N VAL A 167 2.09 -10.01 -2.57
CA VAL A 167 1.67 -8.78 -1.88
C VAL A 167 0.18 -8.82 -1.55
N ARG A 168 -0.64 -9.23 -2.51
CA ARG A 168 -2.08 -9.40 -2.33
C ARG A 168 -2.40 -10.38 -1.21
N GLN A 169 -1.80 -11.57 -1.22
CA GLN A 169 -1.98 -12.58 -0.16
C GLN A 169 -1.59 -12.06 1.23
N LEU A 170 -0.48 -11.31 1.32
CA LEU A 170 -0.05 -10.73 2.59
C LEU A 170 -1.05 -9.69 3.10
N LEU A 171 -1.40 -8.71 2.27
CA LEU A 171 -2.25 -7.58 2.66
C LEU A 171 -3.70 -8.03 2.93
N GLU A 172 -4.28 -8.90 2.10
CA GLU A 172 -5.60 -9.50 2.36
C GLU A 172 -5.59 -10.35 3.64
N GLY A 173 -4.49 -11.09 3.90
CA GLY A 173 -4.32 -11.85 5.14
C GLY A 173 -4.30 -10.96 6.40
N MET A 174 -3.91 -9.70 6.24
CA MET A 174 -4.01 -8.65 7.27
C MET A 174 -5.33 -7.86 7.20
N SER A 175 -6.31 -8.32 6.42
CA SER A 175 -7.59 -7.62 6.20
C SER A 175 -7.44 -6.17 5.68
N LYS A 176 -6.33 -5.87 5.00
CA LYS A 176 -6.10 -4.60 4.29
C LYS A 176 -6.72 -4.64 2.91
N THR A 177 -7.14 -3.46 2.45
CA THR A 177 -7.68 -3.27 1.11
C THR A 177 -6.60 -2.66 0.22
N LEU A 178 -6.25 -3.35 -0.86
CA LEU A 178 -5.29 -2.84 -1.83
C LEU A 178 -6.00 -1.95 -2.82
N PHE A 179 -5.38 -0.83 -3.19
CA PHE A 179 -5.80 -0.05 -4.35
C PHE A 179 -4.59 0.38 -5.17
N PHE A 180 -4.77 0.53 -6.48
CA PHE A 180 -3.70 0.97 -7.37
C PHE A 180 -3.86 2.45 -7.68
N ARG A 181 -2.78 3.23 -7.53
CA ARG A 181 -2.81 4.65 -7.87
C ARG A 181 -2.72 4.85 -9.37
N SER A 182 -3.70 5.55 -9.95
CA SER A 182 -3.57 6.16 -11.27
C SER A 182 -3.01 7.59 -11.12
N GLY A 183 -2.00 7.95 -11.92
CA GLY A 183 -1.41 9.29 -11.91
C GLY A 183 -0.34 9.53 -10.84
N ASN A 184 0.10 10.80 -10.75
CA ASN A 184 1.27 11.21 -9.95
C ASN A 184 0.89 11.93 -8.64
N THR A 185 -0.37 12.25 -8.43
CA THR A 185 -0.84 12.93 -7.22
C THR A 185 -1.04 11.91 -6.10
N PRO A 186 -0.32 12.02 -4.97
CA PRO A 186 -0.50 11.08 -3.88
C PRO A 186 -1.85 11.30 -3.20
N LEU A 187 -2.53 10.20 -2.85
CA LEU A 187 -3.71 10.30 -2.02
C LEU A 187 -3.32 10.69 -0.59
N VAL A 188 -3.83 11.83 -0.14
CA VAL A 188 -3.75 12.33 1.24
C VAL A 188 -5.17 12.48 1.76
N LEU A 189 -5.47 11.80 2.87
CA LEU A 189 -6.80 11.81 3.45
C LEU A 189 -7.02 13.09 4.27
N SER A 190 -8.19 13.71 4.09
CA SER A 190 -8.64 14.78 4.99
C SER A 190 -8.96 14.24 6.38
N HIS A 191 -8.98 15.12 7.39
CA HIS A 191 -9.34 14.73 8.75
C HIS A 191 -10.69 14.01 8.82
N ALA A 192 -11.70 14.49 8.09
CA ALA A 192 -13.01 13.86 8.04
C ALA A 192 -12.96 12.45 7.43
N GLN A 193 -12.16 12.25 6.38
CA GLN A 193 -11.95 10.96 5.74
C GLN A 193 -11.21 9.97 6.66
N VAL A 194 -10.21 10.45 7.41
CA VAL A 194 -9.50 9.65 8.42
C VAL A 194 -10.47 9.20 9.51
N GLU A 195 -11.23 10.12 10.10
CA GLU A 195 -12.16 9.80 11.19
C GLU A 195 -13.28 8.86 10.74
N ALA A 196 -13.78 9.00 9.51
CA ALA A 196 -14.76 8.06 8.95
C ALA A 196 -14.18 6.64 8.83
N ARG A 197 -12.94 6.50 8.36
CA ARG A 197 -12.25 5.20 8.24
C ARG A 197 -11.94 4.58 9.59
N LYS A 198 -11.46 5.37 10.55
CA LYS A 198 -11.24 4.91 11.94
C LYS A 198 -12.53 4.38 12.57
N ARG A 199 -13.67 5.07 12.37
CA ARG A 199 -14.98 4.58 12.83
C ARG A 199 -15.35 3.25 12.17
N ALA A 200 -15.30 3.18 10.84
CA ALA A 200 -15.62 1.96 10.10
C ALA A 200 -14.72 0.77 10.51
N HIS A 201 -13.43 1.03 10.72
CA HIS A 201 -12.49 0.00 11.17
C HIS A 201 -12.84 -0.51 12.57
N ARG A 202 -13.11 0.39 13.53
CA ARG A 202 -13.54 0.01 14.88
C ARG A 202 -14.81 -0.83 14.88
N ASP A 203 -15.82 -0.41 14.12
CA ASP A 203 -17.09 -1.14 14.05
C ASP A 203 -16.89 -2.55 13.48
N ARG A 204 -16.00 -2.69 12.49
CA ARG A 204 -15.60 -4.00 11.94
C ARG A 204 -14.90 -4.87 13.00
N LEU A 205 -13.97 -4.31 13.78
CA LEU A 205 -13.27 -5.03 14.84
C LEU A 205 -14.24 -5.49 15.95
N ARG A 206 -15.19 -4.62 16.35
CA ARG A 206 -16.21 -4.96 17.35
C ARG A 206 -17.11 -6.10 16.87
N ALA A 207 -17.58 -6.05 15.63
CA ALA A 207 -18.38 -7.11 15.04
C ALA A 207 -17.60 -8.45 14.96
N LEU A 208 -16.32 -8.40 14.59
CA LEU A 208 -15.46 -9.59 14.61
C LEU A 208 -15.34 -10.21 16.02
N LEU A 209 -15.23 -9.38 17.06
CA LEU A 209 -15.13 -9.83 18.45
C LEU A 209 -16.46 -10.40 18.99
N GLN A 210 -17.60 -9.85 18.57
CA GLN A 210 -18.93 -10.25 19.06
C GLN A 210 -19.47 -11.48 18.31
N ASP A 211 -19.39 -11.46 16.98
CA ASP A 211 -20.09 -12.42 16.12
C ASP A 211 -19.15 -13.46 15.50
N GLY A 212 -17.83 -13.33 15.73
CA GLY A 212 -16.80 -14.18 15.12
C GLY A 212 -16.62 -13.95 13.61
N HIS A 213 -17.33 -12.99 13.02
CA HIS A 213 -17.26 -12.64 11.60
C HIS A 213 -17.08 -11.13 11.44
N ALA A 214 -16.11 -10.72 10.62
CA ALA A 214 -15.94 -9.31 10.26
C ALA A 214 -16.86 -8.98 9.07
N PRO A 215 -17.94 -8.19 9.26
CA PRO A 215 -18.81 -7.81 8.16
C PRO A 215 -18.03 -7.02 7.11
N HIS A 216 -18.48 -7.12 5.85
CA HIS A 216 -17.98 -6.27 4.78
C HIS A 216 -18.47 -4.83 5.00
N VAL A 217 -17.73 -4.06 5.80
CA VAL A 217 -18.07 -2.65 6.04
C VAL A 217 -17.73 -1.85 4.79
N GLN A 218 -18.75 -1.22 4.20
CA GLN A 218 -18.58 -0.26 3.11
C GLN A 218 -17.72 0.90 3.62
N VAL A 219 -16.44 0.94 3.22
CA VAL A 219 -15.59 2.10 3.47
C VAL A 219 -15.99 3.18 2.47
N PRO A 220 -16.17 4.45 2.88
CA PRO A 220 -16.53 5.52 1.95
C PRO A 220 -15.58 5.53 0.76
N SER A 221 -16.15 5.58 -0.45
CA SER A 221 -15.37 5.69 -1.68
C SER A 221 -14.28 6.74 -1.49
N LEU A 222 -13.07 6.38 -1.89
CA LEU A 222 -11.97 7.33 -1.99
C LEU A 222 -12.46 8.34 -3.06
N GLY A 223 -13.00 9.47 -2.63
CA GLY A 223 -13.63 10.42 -3.56
C GLY A 223 -12.62 10.98 -4.57
N HIS A 224 -13.11 11.40 -5.74
CA HIS A 224 -12.39 12.00 -6.89
C HIS A 224 -11.71 13.35 -6.61
N GLY A 225 -11.30 13.58 -5.36
CA GLY A 225 -10.74 14.84 -4.89
C GLY A 225 -9.59 14.56 -3.96
N GLY A 226 -8.39 14.42 -4.54
CA GLY A 226 -7.19 14.79 -3.82
C GLY A 226 -7.37 16.25 -3.36
N VAL A 227 -7.23 16.51 -2.06
CA VAL A 227 -7.32 17.89 -1.57
C VAL A 227 -6.13 18.65 -2.15
N ASP A 228 -6.40 19.66 -2.98
CA ASP A 228 -5.39 20.62 -3.42
C ASP A 228 -4.64 21.14 -2.18
N LEU A 229 -3.34 20.88 -2.11
CA LEU A 229 -2.47 21.55 -1.17
C LEU A 229 -2.51 23.05 -1.47
N PRO A 230 -2.79 23.94 -0.51
CA PRO A 230 -2.39 25.32 -0.66
C PRO A 230 -0.87 25.35 -0.56
N LEU A 231 -0.16 25.15 -1.68
CA LEU A 231 1.26 25.43 -1.80
C LEU A 231 1.45 26.95 -1.79
N GLY A 232 1.32 27.54 -0.61
CA GLY A 232 1.96 28.82 -0.33
C GLY A 232 3.45 28.56 -0.16
N HIS A 233 4.22 28.78 -1.22
CA HIS A 233 5.48 29.53 -1.22
C HIS A 233 6.13 29.46 -2.61
N GLN A 234 6.47 30.65 -3.10
CA GLN A 234 7.01 30.98 -4.41
C GLN A 234 8.27 30.17 -4.77
N VAL A 235 8.30 29.67 -6.01
CA VAL A 235 9.55 29.53 -6.77
C VAL A 235 9.27 30.04 -8.18
N ASP A 236 9.75 31.25 -8.44
CA ASP A 236 9.74 31.90 -9.74
C ASP A 236 10.71 31.21 -10.73
N ASN A 237 10.32 31.26 -12.00
CA ASN A 237 11.13 31.13 -13.22
C ASN A 237 11.84 29.79 -13.52
N ALA A 238 11.38 29.13 -14.59
CA ALA A 238 12.09 29.18 -15.87
C ALA A 238 11.22 28.62 -17.02
N ALA A 239 11.31 29.32 -18.14
CA ALA A 239 10.48 29.22 -19.33
C ALA A 239 10.89 28.11 -20.32
N ASN A 240 9.98 27.87 -21.27
CA ASN A 240 10.15 27.33 -22.63
C ASN A 240 10.56 25.85 -22.81
N VAL A 241 9.58 25.03 -23.19
CA VAL A 241 9.70 24.18 -24.39
C VAL A 241 8.38 24.19 -25.16
N ALA A 242 8.50 24.38 -26.47
CA ALA A 242 7.49 24.72 -27.45
C ALA A 242 6.37 23.69 -27.64
N SER A 243 5.20 24.24 -27.99
CA SER A 243 3.99 23.58 -28.47
C SER A 243 4.24 22.73 -29.72
N VAL A 244 3.96 21.43 -29.62
CA VAL A 244 3.78 20.55 -30.78
C VAL A 244 2.28 20.33 -30.97
N HIS A 245 1.77 20.71 -32.14
CA HIS A 245 0.40 20.48 -32.57
C HIS A 245 -0.02 19.01 -32.42
N HIS A 246 -1.14 18.75 -31.74
CA HIS A 246 -1.91 17.52 -31.87
C HIS A 246 -3.26 17.84 -32.53
N PRO A 247 -3.73 17.03 -33.49
CA PRO A 247 -4.97 17.29 -34.19
C PRO A 247 -6.18 16.96 -33.31
N GLN A 248 -7.16 17.89 -33.35
CA GLN A 248 -8.61 17.71 -33.20
C GLN A 248 -9.12 16.66 -32.19
N GLN A 249 -9.53 17.19 -31.03
CA GLN A 249 -10.70 16.81 -30.21
C GLN A 249 -11.31 15.42 -30.44
N ALA A 250 -11.06 14.52 -29.49
CA ALA A 250 -11.93 13.38 -29.18
C ALA A 250 -12.51 13.59 -27.77
N GLU A 251 -13.80 13.31 -27.63
CA GLU A 251 -14.62 13.41 -26.42
C GLU A 251 -13.94 12.75 -25.20
N GLY A 252 -14.09 13.36 -24.02
CA GLY A 252 -13.40 12.93 -22.80
C GLY A 252 -13.69 11.47 -22.41
N PRO A 253 -12.79 10.81 -21.65
CA PRO A 253 -12.97 9.41 -21.31
C PRO A 253 -14.21 9.22 -20.43
N GLN A 254 -15.18 8.43 -20.91
CA GLN A 254 -16.34 8.00 -20.14
C GLN A 254 -15.88 7.37 -18.81
N THR A 255 -16.30 7.92 -17.67
CA THR A 255 -15.87 7.50 -16.32
C THR A 255 -16.78 6.45 -15.68
N GLU A 256 -17.96 6.20 -16.26
CA GLU A 256 -18.99 5.31 -15.70
C GLU A 256 -18.80 3.84 -16.09
N CYS A 257 -19.07 2.93 -15.15
CA CYS A 257 -19.03 1.50 -15.35
C CYS A 257 -19.90 1.07 -16.54
N VAL A 258 -19.32 0.30 -17.47
CA VAL A 258 -20.04 -0.14 -18.68
C VAL A 258 -21.13 -1.20 -18.41
N VAL A 259 -21.22 -1.72 -17.18
CA VAL A 259 -22.18 -2.75 -16.78
C VAL A 259 -23.38 -2.15 -16.06
N CYS A 260 -23.15 -1.42 -14.96
CA CYS A 260 -24.26 -0.80 -14.22
C CYS A 260 -24.62 0.61 -14.73
N MET A 261 -23.73 1.27 -15.47
CA MET A 261 -23.90 2.66 -15.94
C MET A 261 -24.21 3.66 -14.82
N ASP A 262 -23.78 3.37 -13.59
CA ASP A 262 -24.13 4.14 -12.39
C ASP A 262 -22.87 4.49 -11.59
N SER A 263 -22.09 3.48 -11.20
CA SER A 263 -20.86 3.68 -10.44
C SER A 263 -19.66 4.01 -11.32
N ALA A 264 -18.69 4.75 -10.79
CA ALA A 264 -17.42 5.01 -11.46
C ALA A 264 -16.61 3.72 -11.69
N ARG A 265 -15.80 3.70 -12.75
CA ARG A 265 -14.86 2.61 -13.04
C ARG A 265 -13.72 2.64 -12.01
N ASP A 266 -13.59 1.58 -11.23
CA ASP A 266 -12.57 1.46 -10.19
C ASP A 266 -11.91 0.07 -10.19
N SER A 267 -12.07 -0.71 -11.26
CA SER A 267 -11.65 -2.12 -11.29
C SER A 267 -10.98 -2.53 -12.60
N LEU A 268 -9.72 -2.98 -12.51
CA LEU A 268 -8.95 -3.63 -13.56
C LEU A 268 -9.26 -5.12 -13.61
N LEU A 269 -9.64 -5.59 -14.80
CA LEU A 269 -9.89 -7.02 -15.06
C LEU A 269 -8.60 -7.71 -15.51
N VAL A 270 -8.07 -8.63 -14.71
CA VAL A 270 -6.86 -9.40 -15.02
C VAL A 270 -7.21 -10.63 -15.85
N PRO A 271 -6.45 -10.96 -16.91
CA PRO A 271 -5.13 -10.41 -17.27
C PRO A 271 -5.18 -9.24 -18.28
N CYS A 272 -6.35 -8.88 -18.81
CA CYS A 272 -6.43 -7.89 -19.89
C CYS A 272 -6.15 -6.44 -19.46
N HIS A 273 -6.23 -6.16 -18.15
CA HIS A 273 -6.07 -4.84 -17.55
C HIS A 273 -7.03 -3.77 -18.11
N HIS A 274 -8.24 -4.15 -18.52
CA HIS A 274 -9.27 -3.17 -18.86
C HIS A 274 -9.92 -2.60 -17.61
N LEU A 275 -9.88 -1.27 -17.47
CA LEU A 275 -10.57 -0.50 -16.44
C LEU A 275 -11.92 -0.02 -16.99
N CYS A 276 -12.93 -0.89 -16.93
CA CYS A 276 -14.23 -0.65 -17.57
C CYS A 276 -15.43 -0.84 -16.65
N VAL A 277 -15.21 -1.36 -15.43
CA VAL A 277 -16.29 -1.71 -14.50
C VAL A 277 -16.03 -1.18 -13.10
N CYS A 278 -17.09 -1.04 -12.30
CA CYS A 278 -16.97 -0.80 -10.86
C CYS A 278 -16.76 -2.13 -10.11
N SER A 279 -16.32 -2.06 -8.85
CA SER A 279 -15.95 -3.17 -7.98
C SER A 279 -17.07 -4.18 -7.82
N THR A 280 -18.28 -3.70 -7.53
CA THR A 280 -19.48 -4.56 -7.43
C THR A 280 -19.75 -5.34 -8.72
N CYS A 281 -19.65 -4.68 -9.88
CA CYS A 281 -19.85 -5.33 -11.18
C CYS A 281 -18.69 -6.28 -11.52
N ALA A 282 -17.47 -5.93 -11.14
CA ALA A 282 -16.29 -6.75 -11.39
C ALA A 282 -16.33 -8.06 -10.61
N ASP A 283 -16.72 -8.02 -9.33
CA ASP A 283 -16.91 -9.22 -8.51
C ASP A 283 -18.04 -10.09 -9.06
N THR A 284 -19.17 -9.48 -9.43
CA THR A 284 -20.30 -10.20 -10.06
C THR A 284 -19.89 -10.88 -11.36
N LEU A 285 -19.09 -10.22 -12.20
CA LEU A 285 -18.56 -10.81 -13.43
C LEU A 285 -17.60 -11.95 -13.13
N LYS A 286 -16.70 -11.80 -12.18
CA LYS A 286 -15.74 -12.84 -11.80
C LYS A 286 -16.41 -14.09 -11.24
N ASP A 287 -17.36 -13.92 -10.32
CA ASP A 287 -18.04 -15.04 -9.64
C ASP A 287 -18.92 -15.86 -10.60
N ASN A 288 -19.47 -15.22 -11.62
CA ASN A 288 -20.27 -15.89 -12.65
C ASN A 288 -19.44 -16.40 -13.84
N GLN A 289 -18.11 -16.46 -13.73
CA GLN A 289 -17.20 -16.82 -14.85
C GLN A 289 -17.43 -15.95 -16.10
N GLY A 290 -17.80 -14.69 -15.88
CA GLY A 290 -18.02 -13.70 -16.92
C GLY A 290 -16.73 -13.29 -17.63
N LEU A 291 -16.89 -12.81 -18.86
CA LEU A 291 -15.80 -12.30 -19.69
C LEU A 291 -15.68 -10.78 -19.53
N CYS A 292 -14.47 -10.25 -19.78
CA CYS A 292 -14.27 -8.80 -19.85
C CYS A 292 -15.24 -8.17 -20.86
N PRO A 293 -16.03 -7.13 -20.49
CA PRO A 293 -16.97 -6.49 -21.41
C PRO A 293 -16.30 -5.86 -22.64
N VAL A 294 -15.01 -5.53 -22.56
CA VAL A 294 -14.26 -4.88 -23.64
C VAL A 294 -13.65 -5.91 -24.60
N CYS A 295 -12.82 -6.84 -24.09
CA CYS A 295 -12.06 -7.77 -24.95
C CYS A 295 -12.56 -9.21 -24.92
N ARG A 296 -13.59 -9.51 -24.13
CA ARG A 296 -14.14 -10.87 -23.93
C ARG A 296 -13.13 -11.90 -23.40
N GLN A 297 -12.02 -11.46 -22.82
CA GLN A 297 -11.06 -12.35 -22.17
C GLN A 297 -11.59 -12.81 -20.80
N ASN A 298 -11.23 -14.03 -20.40
CA ASN A 298 -11.61 -14.57 -19.09
C ASN A 298 -11.02 -13.72 -17.95
N ILE A 299 -11.82 -13.46 -16.92
CA ILE A 299 -11.41 -12.66 -15.76
C ILE A 299 -10.85 -13.60 -14.69
N ALA A 300 -9.52 -13.64 -14.58
CA ALA A 300 -8.83 -14.45 -13.58
C ALA A 300 -8.86 -13.81 -12.19
N SER A 301 -8.74 -12.48 -12.13
CA SER A 301 -8.85 -11.71 -10.90
C SER A 301 -9.29 -10.28 -11.19
N VAL A 302 -9.75 -9.60 -10.15
CA VAL A 302 -10.12 -8.19 -10.20
C VAL A 302 -9.14 -7.43 -9.31
N ILE A 303 -8.71 -6.27 -9.79
CA ILE A 303 -7.82 -5.35 -9.07
C ILE A 303 -8.54 -4.02 -8.90
N LEU A 304 -8.73 -3.55 -7.67
CA LEU A 304 -9.29 -2.23 -7.41
C LEU A 304 -8.28 -1.13 -7.79
N VAL A 305 -8.68 -0.19 -8.65
CA VAL A 305 -7.91 0.97 -9.05
C VAL A 305 -8.55 2.22 -8.52
N TYR A 306 -7.73 3.03 -7.87
CA TYR A 306 -8.06 4.38 -7.50
C TYR A 306 -7.73 5.32 -8.66
N GLN A 307 -8.77 5.92 -9.23
CA GLN A 307 -8.63 7.05 -10.16
C GLN A 307 -8.81 8.34 -9.36
N PRO A 308 -7.82 9.27 -9.39
CA PRO A 308 -7.92 10.55 -8.72
C PRO A 308 -9.02 11.42 -9.31
#